data_AF-A0A0T6B288-F1
#
_entry.id   AF-A0A0T6B288-F1
#
_cell.length_a   1.000
_cell.length_b   1.000
_cell.length_c   1.000
_cell.angle_alpha   90.00
_cell.angle_beta   90.00
_cell.angle_gamma   90.00
#
_symmetry.space_group_name_H-M   'P 1'
#
loop_
_entity.id
_entity.type
_entity.pdbx_description
1 polymer ?
#
loop_
_entity_poly.entity_id
_entity_poly.type
_entity_poly.pdbx_seq_one_letter_code
_entity_poly.pdbx_strand_id
1 'polypeptide(L)'
;MHRCAAKCCDDNSVSLETVQRCVENCGNPLTKAQGYVQKELEGLQNRLQRCVMDCNDTVKDKMGPNPSDSEINKYTLMFENCAIKCVDKHLELIPTVMKAMKTVLTK
;
A
#
# COMPACT_ATOMS: atom_id res chain seq x y z
N MET A 1 10.33 11.48 18.46
CA MET A 1 11.38 12.14 17.64
C MET A 1 11.88 13.44 18.29
N HIS A 2 11.16 14.56 18.26
CA HIS A 2 11.72 15.87 18.64
C HIS A 2 12.23 15.98 20.09
N ARG A 3 11.53 15.41 21.07
CA ARG A 3 12.02 15.35 22.46
C ARG A 3 13.30 14.51 22.63
N CYS A 4 13.47 13.49 21.79
CA CYS A 4 14.71 12.69 21.77
C CYS A 4 15.85 13.52 21.18
N ALA A 5 15.61 14.19 20.05
CA ALA A 5 16.61 15.05 19.41
C ALA A 5 17.05 16.21 20.31
N ALA A 6 16.12 16.82 21.06
CA ALA A 6 16.45 17.86 22.05
C ALA A 6 17.45 17.34 23.11
N LYS A 7 17.19 16.15 23.68
CA LYS A 7 18.10 15.51 24.64
C LYS A 7 19.48 15.20 24.05
N CYS A 8 19.55 14.85 22.76
CA CYS A 8 20.83 14.66 22.08
C CYS A 8 21.64 15.97 22.03
N CYS A 9 20.98 17.11 21.85
CA CYS A 9 21.62 18.43 21.78
C CYS A 9 21.98 19.01 23.15
N ASP A 10 21.34 18.55 24.23
CA ASP A 10 21.62 19.00 25.60
C ASP A 10 22.97 18.47 26.14
N ASP A 11 23.54 17.44 25.49
CA ASP A 11 24.83 16.86 25.87
C ASP A 11 26.01 17.62 25.25
N ASN A 12 26.58 18.54 26.02
CA ASN A 12 27.76 19.32 25.63
C ASN A 12 29.09 18.57 25.79
N SER A 13 29.07 17.32 26.27
CA SER A 13 30.28 16.53 26.53
C SER A 13 30.75 15.70 25.33
N VAL A 14 29.89 15.57 24.32
CA VAL A 14 30.13 14.74 23.14
C VAL A 14 30.43 15.58 21.88
N SER A 15 31.05 14.94 20.89
CA SER A 15 31.32 15.58 19.61
C SER A 15 30.04 15.87 18.82
N LEU A 16 30.10 16.88 17.95
CA LEU A 16 29.00 17.25 17.05
C LEU A 16 28.53 16.06 16.19
N GLU A 17 29.46 15.24 15.70
CA GLU A 17 29.16 14.04 14.91
C GLU A 17 28.31 13.04 15.72
N THR A 18 28.62 12.89 17.02
CA THR A 18 27.87 12.01 17.91
C THR A 18 26.45 12.53 18.14
N VAL A 19 26.30 13.86 18.31
CA VAL A 19 24.98 14.51 18.42
C VAL A 19 24.17 14.29 17.14
N GLN A 20 24.76 14.51 15.96
CA GLN A 20 24.08 14.30 14.67
C GLN A 20 23.56 12.88 14.53
N ARG A 21 24.40 11.87 14.78
CA ARG A 21 23.97 10.46 14.75
C ARG A 21 22.87 10.16 15.77
N CYS A 22 22.93 10.75 16.96
CA CYS A 22 21.87 10.62 17.96
C CYS A 22 20.54 11.18 17.44
N VAL A 23 20.55 12.37 16.84
CA VAL A 23 19.37 13.02 16.25
C VAL A 23 18.79 12.20 15.10
N GLU A 24 19.62 11.67 14.21
CA GLU A 24 19.17 10.77 13.13
C GLU A 24 18.47 9.53 13.71
N ASN A 25 19.06 8.93 14.74
CA ASN A 25 18.48 7.76 15.41
C ASN A 25 17.11 8.05 16.04
N CYS A 26 16.85 9.28 16.47
CA CYS A 26 15.53 9.68 16.97
C CYS A 26 14.43 9.67 15.89
N GLY A 27 14.80 9.71 14.60
CA GLY A 27 13.90 9.63 13.45
C GLY A 27 13.63 8.19 12.98
N ASN A 28 14.56 7.27 13.20
CA ASN A 28 14.48 5.89 12.72
C ASN A 28 13.15 5.16 13.02
N PRO A 29 12.57 5.25 14.24
CA PRO A 29 11.29 4.59 14.52
C PRO A 29 10.14 5.10 13.62
N LEU A 30 10.11 6.41 13.36
CA LEU A 30 9.08 7.00 12.48
C LEU A 30 9.27 6.55 11.04
N THR A 31 10.50 6.60 10.53
CA THR A 31 10.81 6.16 9.15
C THR A 31 10.44 4.69 8.95
N LYS A 32 10.73 3.83 9.94
CA LYS A 32 10.32 2.41 9.91
C LYS A 32 8.80 2.25 9.91
N ALA A 33 8.09 3.00 10.75
CA ALA A 33 6.63 2.99 10.79
C ALA A 33 6.02 3.41 9.45
N GLN A 34 6.52 4.50 8.85
CA GLN A 34 6.08 4.98 7.55
C GLN A 34 6.32 3.95 6.45
N GLY A 35 7.53 3.36 6.40
CA GLY A 35 7.86 2.32 5.43
C GLY A 35 6.98 1.07 5.57
N TYR A 36 6.60 0.70 6.80
CA TYR A 36 5.69 -0.40 7.04
C TYR A 36 4.27 -0.11 6.49
N VAL A 37 3.71 1.06 6.79
CA VAL A 37 2.39 1.47 6.25
C VAL A 37 2.40 1.49 4.72
N GLN A 38 3.43 2.08 4.14
CA GLN A 38 3.58 2.17 2.69
C GLN A 38 3.59 0.78 2.05
N LYS A 39 4.36 -0.16 2.62
CA LYS A 39 4.41 -1.55 2.14
C LYS A 39 3.05 -2.26 2.21
N GLU A 40 2.30 -2.07 3.28
CA GLU A 40 0.96 -2.68 3.42
C GLU A 40 -0.03 -2.12 2.39
N LEU A 41 0.02 -0.80 2.12
CA LEU A 41 -0.79 -0.16 1.09
C LEU A 41 -0.42 -0.61 -0.32
N GLU A 42 0.88 -0.67 -0.64
CA GLU A 42 1.40 -1.22 -1.90
C GLU A 42 0.95 -2.67 -2.08
N GLY A 43 0.97 -3.47 -1.01
CA GLY A 43 0.48 -4.84 -1.02
C GLY A 43 -1.01 -4.93 -1.39
N LEU A 44 -1.85 -4.05 -0.83
CA LEU A 44 -3.28 -3.99 -1.15
C LEU A 44 -3.51 -3.56 -2.61
N GLN A 45 -2.83 -2.49 -3.06
CA GLN A 45 -2.93 -1.98 -4.43
C GLN A 45 -2.49 -3.02 -5.47
N ASN A 46 -1.36 -3.68 -5.23
CA ASN A 46 -0.85 -4.73 -6.11
C ASN A 46 -1.84 -5.89 -6.28
N ARG A 47 -2.54 -6.26 -5.19
CA ARG A 47 -3.56 -7.33 -5.27
C ARG A 47 -4.79 -6.87 -6.06
N LEU A 48 -5.23 -5.62 -5.88
CA LEU A 48 -6.33 -5.05 -6.66
C LEU A 48 -5.99 -4.99 -8.15
N GLN A 49 -4.80 -4.49 -8.49
CA GLN A 49 -4.34 -4.41 -9.88
C GLN A 49 -4.31 -5.78 -10.55
N ARG A 50 -3.78 -6.81 -9.86
CA ARG A 50 -3.80 -8.19 -10.38
C ARG A 50 -5.22 -8.72 -10.57
N CYS A 51 -6.13 -8.47 -9.63
CA CYS A 51 -7.53 -8.89 -9.76
C CYS A 51 -8.19 -8.29 -11.02
N VAL A 52 -7.98 -6.99 -11.26
CA VAL A 52 -8.52 -6.32 -12.45
C VAL A 52 -7.85 -6.83 -13.74
N MET A 53 -6.56 -7.15 -13.69
CA MET A 53 -5.85 -7.76 -14.81
C MET A 53 -6.43 -9.15 -15.16
N ASP A 54 -6.71 -9.98 -14.16
CA ASP A 54 -7.37 -11.28 -14.36
C ASP A 54 -8.76 -11.12 -15.00
N CYS A 55 -9.52 -10.07 -14.64
CA CYS A 55 -10.79 -9.74 -15.29
C CYS A 55 -10.61 -9.43 -16.79
N ASN A 56 -9.60 -8.63 -17.12
CA ASN A 56 -9.29 -8.28 -18.51
C ASN A 56 -8.86 -9.52 -19.32
N ASP A 57 -8.00 -10.36 -18.76
CA ASP A 57 -7.52 -11.56 -19.44
C ASP A 57 -8.68 -12.55 -19.67
N THR A 58 -9.53 -12.76 -18.65
CA THR A 58 -10.75 -13.58 -18.77
C THR A 58 -11.69 -13.07 -19.87
N VAL A 59 -11.80 -11.76 -20.04
CA VAL A 59 -12.63 -11.16 -21.10
C VAL A 59 -12.01 -11.37 -22.47
N LYS A 60 -10.70 -11.13 -22.61
CA LYS A 60 -9.96 -11.34 -23.87
C LYS A 60 -10.04 -12.79 -24.35
N ASP A 61 -9.88 -13.75 -23.43
CA ASP A 61 -9.97 -15.18 -23.74
C ASP A 61 -11.34 -15.59 -24.28
N LYS A 62 -12.41 -14.92 -23.82
CA LYS A 62 -13.77 -15.18 -24.30
C LYS A 62 -14.14 -14.44 -25.58
N MET A 63 -13.58 -13.25 -25.79
CA MET A 63 -13.91 -12.38 -26.90
C MET A 63 -13.37 -12.90 -28.24
N GLY A 64 -12.22 -13.57 -28.23
CA GLY A 64 -11.58 -14.03 -29.45
C GLY A 64 -11.06 -12.89 -30.35
N PRO A 65 -10.53 -13.20 -31.55
CA PRO A 65 -9.76 -12.23 -32.34
C PRO A 65 -10.58 -11.20 -33.13
N ASN A 66 -11.86 -11.45 -33.44
CA ASN A 66 -12.70 -10.59 -34.29
C ASN A 66 -14.13 -10.47 -33.74
N PRO A 67 -14.34 -9.76 -32.62
CA PRO A 67 -15.68 -9.57 -32.05
C PRO A 67 -16.50 -8.56 -32.88
N SER A 68 -17.82 -8.77 -32.93
CA SER A 68 -18.78 -7.76 -33.39
C SER A 68 -18.96 -6.64 -32.35
N ASP A 69 -19.51 -5.48 -32.74
CA ASP A 69 -19.78 -4.36 -31.82
C ASP A 69 -20.68 -4.75 -30.64
N SER A 70 -21.65 -5.64 -30.88
CA SER A 70 -22.54 -6.19 -29.84
C SER A 70 -21.76 -7.03 -28.82
N GLU A 71 -20.82 -7.84 -29.30
CA GLU A 71 -19.93 -8.64 -28.44
C GLU A 71 -18.97 -7.75 -27.66
N ILE A 72 -18.41 -6.72 -28.28
CA ILE A 72 -17.56 -5.73 -27.60
C ILE A 72 -18.32 -5.12 -26.42
N ASN A 73 -19.53 -4.61 -26.62
CA ASN A 73 -20.34 -4.03 -25.55
C ASN A 73 -20.65 -5.02 -24.43
N LYS A 74 -21.04 -6.25 -24.79
CA LYS A 74 -21.31 -7.33 -23.81
C LYS A 74 -20.09 -7.63 -22.95
N TYR A 75 -18.92 -7.72 -23.56
CA TYR A 75 -17.68 -8.06 -22.87
C TYR A 75 -17.10 -6.89 -22.08
N THR A 76 -17.28 -5.65 -22.52
CA THR A 76 -16.98 -4.44 -21.72
C THR A 76 -17.80 -4.45 -20.43
N LEU A 77 -19.12 -4.69 -20.51
CA LEU A 77 -19.97 -4.81 -19.33
C LEU A 77 -19.53 -5.98 -18.43
N MET A 78 -19.06 -7.09 -19.01
CA MET A 78 -18.52 -8.21 -18.24
C MET A 78 -17.24 -7.82 -17.49
N PHE A 79 -16.33 -7.09 -18.13
CA PHE A 79 -15.13 -6.55 -17.51
C PHE A 79 -15.48 -5.61 -16.35
N GLU A 80 -16.35 -4.63 -16.58
CA GLU A 80 -16.75 -3.65 -15.56
C GLU A 80 -17.36 -4.32 -14.33
N ASN A 81 -18.29 -5.25 -14.51
CA ASN A 81 -18.88 -6.00 -13.42
C ASN A 81 -17.85 -6.85 -12.64
N CYS A 82 -16.83 -7.37 -13.33
CA CYS A 82 -15.73 -8.09 -12.68
C CYS A 82 -14.83 -7.14 -11.89
N ALA A 83 -14.47 -5.98 -12.46
CA ALA A 83 -13.65 -4.97 -11.82
C ALA A 83 -14.32 -4.40 -10.56
N ILE A 84 -15.64 -4.15 -10.58
CA ILE A 84 -16.41 -3.74 -9.39
C ILE A 84 -16.27 -4.77 -8.27
N LYS A 85 -16.44 -6.07 -8.58
CA LYS A 85 -16.26 -7.14 -7.59
C LYS A 85 -14.84 -7.20 -7.02
N CYS A 86 -13.82 -6.90 -7.82
CA CYS A 86 -12.45 -6.76 -7.33
C CYS A 86 -12.34 -5.63 -6.31
N VAL A 87 -12.92 -4.45 -6.62
CA VAL A 87 -12.92 -3.30 -5.71
C VAL A 87 -13.66 -3.64 -4.42
N ASP A 88 -14.88 -4.18 -4.49
CA ASP A 88 -15.69 -4.55 -3.31
C ASP A 88 -14.92 -5.51 -2.39
N LYS A 89 -14.37 -6.58 -2.96
CA LYS A 89 -13.53 -7.55 -2.23
C LYS A 89 -12.33 -6.88 -1.57
N HIS A 90 -11.71 -5.90 -2.22
CA HIS A 90 -10.54 -5.22 -1.66
C HIS A 90 -10.92 -4.15 -0.61
N LEU A 91 -12.08 -3.51 -0.72
CA LEU A 91 -12.63 -2.63 0.31
C LEU A 91 -12.90 -3.40 1.61
N GLU A 92 -13.45 -4.61 1.52
CA GLU A 92 -13.68 -5.49 2.69
C GLU A 92 -12.39 -5.86 3.43
N LEU A 93 -11.23 -5.83 2.74
CA LEU A 93 -9.93 -6.13 3.35
C LEU A 93 -9.31 -4.94 4.09
N ILE A 94 -9.72 -3.71 3.77
CA ILE A 94 -9.15 -2.48 4.35
C ILE A 94 -9.19 -2.51 5.89
N PRO A 95 -10.32 -2.82 6.56
CA PRO A 95 -10.36 -2.85 8.02
C PRO A 95 -9.35 -3.84 8.63
N THR A 96 -9.15 -4.99 7.98
CA THR A 96 -8.20 -6.01 8.42
C THR A 96 -6.75 -5.52 8.28
N VAL A 97 -6.40 -4.93 7.14
CA VAL A 97 -5.07 -4.34 6.91
C VAL A 97 -4.81 -3.20 7.90
N MET A 98 -5.78 -2.32 8.12
CA MET A 98 -5.68 -1.25 9.12
C MET A 98 -5.49 -1.78 10.54
N LYS A 99 -6.21 -2.83 10.92
CA LYS A 99 -6.07 -3.47 12.23
C LYS A 99 -4.68 -4.10 12.40
N ALA A 100 -4.16 -4.76 11.36
CA ALA A 100 -2.81 -5.32 11.36
C ALA A 100 -1.75 -4.22 11.52
N MET A 101 -1.85 -3.13 10.73
CA MET A 101 -0.98 -1.97 10.84
C MET A 101 -1.00 -1.37 12.24
N LYS A 102 -2.17 -1.12 12.80
CA LYS A 102 -2.29 -0.59 14.16
C LYS A 102 -1.60 -1.49 15.17
N THR A 103 -1.83 -2.81 15.09
CA THR A 103 -1.24 -3.79 16.02
C THR A 103 0.29 -3.81 15.99
N VAL A 104 0.89 -3.62 14.81
CA VAL A 104 2.35 -3.57 14.65
C VAL A 104 2.92 -2.23 15.13
N LEU A 105 2.24 -1.12 14.83
CA LEU A 105 2.73 0.24 15.10
C LEU A 105 2.48 0.76 16.52
N THR A 106 1.59 0.12 17.28
CA THR A 106 1.35 0.45 18.70
C THR A 106 2.27 -0.29 19.66
N LYS A 107 3.19 -1.11 19.16
CA LYS A 107 4.26 -1.75 19.94
C LYS A 107 5.48 -0.85 19.98
#